data_AF-A0A7L9BQI7-F1
#
_entry.id   AF-A0A7L9BQI7-F1
#
_cell.length_a   1.000
_cell.length_b   1.000
_cell.length_c   1.000
_cell.angle_alpha   90.00
_cell.angle_beta   90.00
_cell.angle_gamma   90.00
#
_symmetry.space_group_name_H-M   'P 1'
#
loop_
_entity.id
_entity.type
_entity.pdbx_description
1 polymer ?
#
loop_
_entity_poly.entity_id
_entity_poly.type
_entity_poly.pdbx_seq_one_letter_code
_entity_poly.pdbx_strand_id
1 'polypeptide(L)' 'MPRNNEQISAERLCDAATVCLRVVATMGEDFGGVWPYPSAVYASGLAPAEMMAFSAWEVEEASRFLVRLGMIDPPRDRRG' A
#
# COMPACT_ATOMS: atom_id res chain seq x y z
N MET A 1 -22.92 -5.58 -4.64
CA MET A 1 -21.75 -5.38 -5.52
C MET A 1 -21.53 -3.88 -5.62
N PRO A 2 -20.42 -3.31 -5.08
CA PRO A 2 -20.19 -1.88 -5.23
C PRO A 2 -19.94 -1.59 -6.71
N ARG A 3 -20.57 -0.51 -7.20
CA ARG A 3 -20.61 -0.13 -8.61
C ARG A 3 -19.25 0.45 -9.03
N ASN A 4 -18.83 0.13 -10.26
CA ASN A 4 -17.87 0.90 -11.05
C ASN A 4 -18.05 2.42 -10.83
N ASN A 5 -16.99 3.13 -10.41
CA ASN A 5 -16.72 4.58 -10.54
C ASN A 5 -16.40 5.40 -9.29
N GLU A 6 -16.22 4.83 -8.10
CA GLU A 6 -15.53 5.61 -7.05
C GLU A 6 -14.04 5.68 -7.40
N GLN A 7 -13.64 6.75 -8.08
CA GLN A 7 -12.23 7.11 -8.22
C GLN A 7 -11.78 7.75 -6.91
N ILE A 8 -10.64 7.32 -6.39
CA ILE A 8 -10.02 7.92 -5.21
C ILE A 8 -9.64 9.36 -5.58
N SER A 9 -9.92 10.33 -4.71
CA SER A 9 -9.48 11.71 -4.95
C SER A 9 -7.94 11.77 -4.95
N ALA A 10 -7.37 12.76 -5.64
CA ALA A 10 -5.93 12.91 -5.71
C ALA A 10 -5.32 13.12 -4.31
N GLU A 11 -5.96 13.94 -3.47
CA GLU A 11 -5.55 14.18 -2.08
C GLU A 11 -5.57 12.89 -1.29
N ARG A 12 -6.67 12.13 -1.39
CA ARG A 12 -6.85 10.88 -0.66
C ARG A 12 -5.85 9.81 -1.09
N LEU A 13 -5.52 9.76 -2.39
CA LEU A 13 -4.49 8.89 -2.95
C LEU A 13 -3.11 9.26 -2.43
N CYS A 14 -2.76 10.55 -2.41
CA CYS A 14 -1.49 11.03 -1.88
C CYS A 14 -1.35 10.75 -0.38
N ASP A 15 -2.43 10.94 0.40
CA ASP A 15 -2.44 10.62 1.84
C ASP A 15 -2.22 9.12 2.06
N ALA A 16 -2.99 8.27 1.36
CA ALA A 16 -2.87 6.82 1.44
C ALA A 16 -1.47 6.35 1.01
N ALA A 17 -0.93 6.89 -0.08
CA ALA A 17 0.41 6.57 -0.59
C ALA A 17 1.51 6.99 0.39
N THR A 18 1.39 8.16 1.01
CA THR A 18 2.34 8.63 2.02
C THR A 18 2.38 7.69 3.22
N VAL A 19 1.20 7.31 3.73
CA VAL A 19 1.11 6.36 4.85
C VAL A 19 1.64 4.98 4.44
N CYS A 20 1.22 4.45 3.29
CA CYS A 20 1.71 3.16 2.80
C CYS A 20 3.24 3.15 2.68
N LEU A 21 3.83 4.20 2.08
CA LEU A 21 5.27 4.32 1.89
C LEU A 21 6.01 4.34 3.22
N ARG A 22 5.55 5.16 4.19
CA ARG A 22 6.17 5.23 5.52
C ARG A 22 6.12 3.86 6.22
N VAL A 23 4.97 3.21 6.22
CA VAL A 23 4.78 1.90 6.86
C VAL A 23 5.73 0.86 6.27
N VAL A 24 5.78 0.73 4.94
CA VAL A 24 6.62 -0.30 4.32
C VAL A 24 8.11 0.03 4.41
N ALA A 25 8.49 1.31 4.46
CA ALA A 25 9.86 1.73 4.73
C ALA A 25 10.30 1.34 6.15
N THR A 26 9.49 1.65 7.16
CA THR A 26 9.74 1.26 8.56
C THR A 26 9.81 -0.26 8.70
N MET A 27 8.87 -1.00 8.11
CA MET A 27 8.96 -2.46 8.09
C MET A 27 10.22 -2.94 7.35
N GLY A 28 10.62 -2.28 6.26
CA GLY A 28 11.87 -2.56 5.58
C GLY A 28 13.08 -2.43 6.49
N GLU A 29 13.15 -1.40 7.33
CA GLU A 29 14.20 -1.22 8.34
C GLU A 29 14.21 -2.36 9.37
N ASP A 30 13.03 -2.75 9.85
CA ASP A 30 12.87 -3.83 10.85
C ASP A 30 13.19 -5.22 10.29
N PHE A 31 12.94 -5.46 9.00
CA PHE A 31 13.07 -6.77 8.34
C PHE A 31 14.27 -6.88 7.37
N GLY A 32 15.33 -6.08 7.58
CA GLY A 32 16.61 -6.26 6.88
C GLY A 32 16.64 -5.72 5.45
N GLY A 33 15.95 -4.63 5.20
CA GLY A 33 15.91 -3.90 3.92
C GLY A 33 14.87 -4.40 2.93
N VAL A 34 14.06 -5.40 3.28
CA VAL A 34 13.00 -5.93 2.40
C VAL A 34 11.71 -5.17 2.62
N TRP A 35 11.31 -4.38 1.63
CA TRP A 35 10.09 -3.59 1.70
C TRP A 35 8.89 -4.45 1.28
N PRO A 36 7.92 -4.70 2.18
CA PRO A 36 6.74 -5.47 1.82
C PRO A 36 5.83 -4.66 0.89
N TYR A 37 5.03 -5.36 0.08
CA TYR A 37 3.99 -4.69 -0.71
C TYR A 37 2.85 -4.22 0.21
N PRO A 38 2.41 -2.94 0.17
CA PRO A 38 1.49 -2.40 1.18
C PRO A 38 0.16 -3.17 1.29
N SER A 39 -0.46 -3.56 0.16
CA SER A 39 -1.70 -4.36 0.21
C SER A 39 -1.51 -5.71 0.91
N ALA A 40 -0.31 -6.30 0.86
CA ALA A 40 0.00 -7.54 1.58
C ALA A 40 0.11 -7.28 3.09
N VAL A 41 0.70 -6.16 3.49
CA VAL A 41 0.72 -5.72 4.90
C VAL A 41 -0.71 -5.54 5.42
N TYR A 42 -1.55 -4.81 4.67
CA TYR A 42 -2.95 -4.62 5.03
C TYR A 42 -3.72 -5.93 5.18
N ALA A 43 -3.57 -6.85 4.23
CA ALA A 43 -4.24 -8.15 4.27
C ALA A 43 -3.72 -9.09 5.38
N SER A 44 -2.49 -8.91 5.84
CA SER A 44 -1.88 -9.76 6.89
C SER A 44 -2.42 -9.49 8.30
N GLY A 45 -3.12 -8.36 8.51
CA GLY A 45 -3.56 -7.93 9.84
C GLY A 45 -2.46 -7.30 10.70
N LEU A 46 -1.24 -7.15 10.17
CA LEU A 46 -0.13 -6.45 10.81
C LEU A 46 -0.10 -4.95 10.50
N ALA A 47 -1.08 -4.44 9.75
CA ALA A 47 -1.15 -3.03 9.40
C ALA A 47 -1.32 -2.14 10.64
N PRO A 48 -0.49 -1.09 10.78
CA PRO A 48 -0.63 -0.16 11.88
C PRO A 48 -1.90 0.69 11.75
N ALA A 49 -2.35 1.26 12.86
CA ALA A 49 -3.62 2.00 12.94
C ALA A 49 -3.75 3.14 11.90
N GLU A 50 -2.64 3.79 11.55
CA GLU A 50 -2.62 4.84 10.51
C GLU A 50 -2.99 4.32 9.12
N MET A 51 -2.59 3.09 8.80
CA MET A 51 -2.93 2.44 7.53
C MET A 51 -4.39 1.97 7.52
N MET A 52 -4.93 1.62 8.70
CA MET A 52 -6.34 1.23 8.88
C MET A 52 -7.33 2.40 8.71
N ALA A 53 -6.85 3.64 8.60
CA ALA A 53 -7.67 4.79 8.23
C ALA A 53 -8.11 4.78 6.75
N PHE A 54 -7.59 3.83 5.96
CA PHE A 54 -7.89 3.63 4.55
C PHE A 54 -8.48 2.24 4.33
N SER A 55 -9.36 2.13 3.36
CA SER A 55 -9.91 0.85 2.89
C SER A 55 -8.85 0.02 2.17
N ALA A 56 -9.07 -1.30 2.08
CA ALA A 56 -8.22 -2.20 1.32
C ALA A 56 -8.08 -1.77 -0.16
N TRP A 57 -9.13 -1.17 -0.73
CA TRP A 57 -9.11 -0.66 -2.10
C TRP A 57 -8.26 0.62 -2.23
N GLU A 58 -8.37 1.58 -1.30
CA GLU A 58 -7.52 2.77 -1.27
C GLU A 58 -6.04 2.39 -1.13
N VAL A 59 -5.73 1.41 -0.28
CA VAL A 59 -4.38 0.86 -0.10
C VAL A 59 -3.86 0.23 -1.39
N GLU A 60 -4.69 -0.50 -2.12
CA GLU A 60 -4.30 -1.12 -3.39
C GLU A 60 -4.02 -0.06 -4.47
N GLU A 61 -4.85 0.97 -4.57
CA GLU A 61 -4.60 2.08 -5.51
C GLU A 61 -3.35 2.87 -5.14
N ALA A 62 -3.13 3.15 -3.84
CA ALA A 62 -1.90 3.75 -3.34
C ALA A 62 -0.66 2.91 -3.65
N SER A 63 -0.74 1.59 -3.48
CA SER A 63 0.35 0.67 -3.79
C SER A 63 0.72 0.72 -5.28
N ARG A 64 -0.29 0.66 -6.16
CA ARG A 64 -0.07 0.79 -7.62
C ARG A 64 0.49 2.15 -8.00
N PHE A 65 0.06 3.21 -7.32
CA PHE A 65 0.59 4.56 -7.53
C PHE A 65 2.08 4.63 -7.16
N LEU A 66 2.48 4.08 -6.00
CA LEU A 66 3.89 4.03 -5.58
C LEU A 66 4.77 3.21 -6.53
N VAL A 67 4.26 2.10 -7.07
CA VAL A 67 4.96 1.31 -8.11
C VAL A 67 5.17 2.15 -9.38
N ARG A 68 4.16 2.90 -9.84
CA ARG A 68 4.28 3.77 -11.01
C ARG A 68 5.29 4.90 -10.82
N LEU A 69 5.45 5.37 -9.58
CA LEU A 69 6.48 6.35 -9.21
C LEU A 69 7.89 5.73 -9.07
N GLY A 70 8.01 4.40 -9.07
CA GLY A 70 9.27 3.70 -8.84
C GLY A 70 9.73 3.72 -7.39
N MET A 71 8.82 3.99 -6.44
CA MET A 71 9.15 4.07 -5.01
C MET A 71 9.22 2.70 -4.34
N ILE A 72 8.47 1.72 -4.85
CA ILE A 72 8.45 0.34 -4.37
C ILE A 72 8.40 -0.63 -5.55
N ASP A 73 8.85 -1.86 -5.32
CA ASP A 73 8.73 -2.93 -6.30
C ASP A 73 7.26 -3.42 -6.43
N PRO A 74 6.85 -3.89 -7.63
CA PRO A 74 5.58 -4.57 -7.79
C PRO A 74 5.53 -5.83 -6.92
N PRO A 75 4.33 -6.32 -6.57
CA PRO A 75 4.20 -7.52 -5.75
C PRO A 75 4.86 -8.70 -6.46
N ARG A 76 5.79 -9.38 -5.77
CA ARG A 76 6.44 -10.58 -6.31
C ARG A 76 5.37 -11.65 -6.48
N ASP A 77 5.17 -12.09 -7.72
CA ASP A 77 4.19 -13.10 -8.08
C ASP A 77 4.51 -14.40 -7.31
N ARG A 78 3.50 -15.08 -6.74
CA ARG A 78 3.66 -16.43 -6.12
C ARG A 78 3.82 -17.52 -7.19
N ARG A 79 4.63 -17.26 -8.22
CA ARG A 79 5.03 -18.22 -9.25
C ARG A 79 6.55 -18.29 -9.29
N GLY A 80 7.11 -18.97 -8.31
CA GLY A 80 8.52 -19.36 -8.20
C GLY A 80 8.61 -20.58 -7.33
#